data_AF-A0A6C1PPV5-F1
#
_entry.id   AF-A0A6C1PPV5-F1
#
_cell.length_a   1.000
_cell.length_b   1.000
_cell.length_c   1.000
_cell.angle_alpha   90.00
_cell.angle_beta   90.00
_cell.angle_gamma   90.00
#
_symmetry.space_group_name_H-M   'P 1'
#
loop_
_entity.id
_entity.type
_entity.pdbx_description
1 polymer ?
#
loop_
_entity_poly.entity_id
_entity_poly.type
_entity_poly.pdbx_seq_one_letter_code
_entity_poly.pdbx_strand_id
1 'polypeptide(L)'
;MIDRLAEKIAEGRPVFIDQVRDAFDALTDRVPIGYRLVLPDGERARAGVLSIPSPSNVDDSIRQLSERYLLCEIYNLLTTLGGYRLELFVPPGQRDAERIVRSVAATFSVDAPIGERAGVARVVNVIDRMVAALHGRSGLTHRFAIDVSVSDAPEHESVSFRTDPSDALARIAKRSTGTWCGLDIGGTDIKAVLVVAGELTLVKEHDWNPARMTNVEQIIDPIVDIVRIFAAYASVGAAKTADASRTDAVRRTDAIRRIVDAVADRATDPAGLSDAASAAEAVSGGAARVFDGIGLCFPDVVVRNKIVGGEVPKMLGLRSNRERSFDEQFAKLTDLDDLLARYCTDGGVVANTNDGPMAAFTAAVELAAMPDRPTGGGAAAHGVFAHSLGTDLGTGLVLGDGTIPEIPLEVYNLVIDLGSLPYRDLPATDVRSIANTNTGVTGTLQRYASQTGAFRTAQLTFPAECPTLMDEIEQSGYVHTTTTADDERVVVVPEAPHDMRKAYLAFLMEQAEHQECAAEVFRQVGEAIARTWVETERIL
;
A
#
# COMPACT_ATOMS: atom_id res chain seq x y z
N MET A 1 14.75 -7.92 -30.91
CA MET A 1 14.45 -7.64 -29.48
C MET A 1 13.28 -8.47 -29.03
N ILE A 2 12.15 -8.44 -29.75
CA ILE A 2 10.96 -9.26 -29.49
C ILE A 2 11.28 -10.77 -29.46
N ASP A 3 12.06 -11.30 -30.40
CA ASP A 3 12.42 -12.73 -30.41
C ASP A 3 13.12 -13.17 -29.11
N ARG A 4 14.00 -12.32 -28.57
CA ARG A 4 14.68 -12.56 -27.29
C ARG A 4 13.71 -12.53 -26.10
N LEU A 5 12.65 -11.73 -26.16
CA LEU A 5 11.59 -11.75 -25.15
C LEU A 5 10.80 -13.05 -25.23
N ALA A 6 10.48 -13.50 -26.45
CA ALA A 6 9.79 -14.77 -26.68
C ALA A 6 10.62 -15.98 -26.18
N GLU A 7 11.94 -15.98 -26.43
CA GLU A 7 12.87 -16.99 -25.89
C GLU A 7 12.83 -17.03 -24.37
N LYS A 8 12.95 -15.88 -23.69
CA LYS A 8 12.86 -15.80 -22.22
C LYS A 8 11.53 -16.33 -21.69
N ILE A 9 10.42 -16.01 -22.35
CA ILE A 9 9.09 -16.50 -21.99
C ILE A 9 9.05 -18.03 -22.09
N ALA A 10 9.56 -18.59 -23.20
CA ALA A 10 9.63 -20.03 -23.41
C ALA A 10 10.51 -20.74 -22.36
N GLU A 11 11.58 -20.09 -21.91
CA GLU A 11 12.46 -20.57 -20.82
C GLU A 11 11.83 -20.42 -19.41
N GLY A 12 10.65 -19.81 -19.29
CA GLY A 12 10.02 -19.55 -17.99
C GLY A 12 10.72 -18.46 -17.16
N ARG A 13 11.54 -17.62 -17.79
CA ARG A 13 12.28 -16.54 -17.14
C ARG A 13 11.45 -15.26 -17.03
N PRO A 14 11.85 -14.33 -16.14
CA PRO A 14 11.23 -13.01 -16.09
C PRO A 14 11.40 -12.24 -17.40
N VAL A 15 10.32 -11.58 -17.82
CA VAL A 15 10.28 -10.63 -18.93
C VAL A 15 9.66 -9.34 -18.42
N PHE A 16 10.51 -8.34 -18.20
CA PHE A 16 10.06 -7.12 -17.54
C PHE A 16 9.24 -6.22 -18.47
N ILE A 17 8.22 -5.58 -17.90
CA ILE A 17 7.25 -4.76 -18.66
C ILE A 17 7.91 -3.56 -19.35
N ASP A 18 8.93 -2.94 -18.74
CA ASP A 18 9.74 -1.86 -19.33
C ASP A 18 10.49 -2.35 -20.58
N GLN A 19 11.05 -3.56 -20.54
CA GLN A 19 11.73 -4.17 -21.69
C GLN A 19 10.78 -4.48 -22.84
N VAL A 20 9.54 -4.87 -22.53
CA VAL A 20 8.50 -5.14 -23.52
C VAL A 20 8.05 -3.84 -24.18
N ARG A 21 7.83 -2.79 -23.38
CA ARG A 21 7.55 -1.42 -23.85
C ARG A 21 8.63 -0.95 -24.83
N ASP A 22 9.90 -0.99 -24.43
CA ASP A 22 11.03 -0.58 -25.28
C ASP A 22 11.07 -1.37 -26.59
N ALA A 23 10.83 -2.68 -26.52
CA ALA A 23 10.81 -3.55 -27.69
C ALA A 23 9.66 -3.21 -28.65
N PHE A 24 8.48 -2.87 -28.12
CA PHE A 24 7.31 -2.50 -28.92
C PHE A 24 7.42 -1.09 -29.50
N ASP A 25 7.95 -0.13 -28.74
CA ASP A 25 8.17 1.25 -29.20
C ASP A 25 9.23 1.32 -30.31
N ALA A 26 10.22 0.42 -30.29
CA ALA A 26 11.24 0.31 -31.32
C ALA A 26 10.74 -0.28 -32.66
N LEU A 27 9.52 -0.82 -32.73
CA LEU A 27 8.98 -1.38 -33.97
C LEU A 27 8.53 -0.29 -34.94
N THR A 28 8.85 -0.50 -36.22
CA THR A 28 8.32 0.33 -37.31
C THR A 28 6.83 0.07 -37.53
N ASP A 29 6.42 -1.20 -37.48
CA ASP A 29 5.03 -1.63 -37.67
C ASP A 29 4.34 -1.82 -36.31
N ARG A 30 3.94 -0.70 -35.72
CA ARG A 30 3.26 -0.66 -34.42
C ARG A 30 1.96 0.14 -34.49
N VAL A 31 1.03 -0.21 -33.62
CA VAL A 31 -0.23 0.51 -33.43
C VAL A 31 -0.15 1.33 -32.13
N PRO A 32 -0.21 2.67 -32.21
CA PRO A 32 -0.21 3.53 -31.03
C PRO A 32 -1.62 3.59 -30.43
N ILE A 33 -1.79 3.07 -29.22
CA ILE A 33 -3.04 3.17 -28.44
C ILE A 33 -2.90 4.37 -27.51
N GLY A 34 -3.63 5.44 -27.81
CA GLY A 34 -3.67 6.60 -26.93
C GLY A 34 -4.48 6.30 -25.68
N TYR A 35 -4.11 6.90 -24.55
CA TYR A 35 -4.91 6.87 -23.33
C TYR A 35 -5.03 8.25 -22.71
N ARG A 36 -6.16 8.48 -22.04
CA ARG A 36 -6.36 9.59 -21.10
C ARG A 36 -7.03 9.07 -19.84
N LEU A 37 -6.31 9.10 -18.74
CA LEU A 37 -6.80 8.77 -17.41
C LEU A 37 -7.13 10.06 -16.66
N VAL A 38 -8.41 10.37 -16.50
CA VAL A 38 -8.86 11.44 -15.61
C VAL A 38 -8.60 10.97 -14.18
N LEU A 39 -7.86 11.76 -13.40
CA LEU A 39 -7.48 11.45 -12.03
C LEU A 39 -8.70 11.43 -11.10
N PRO A 40 -8.58 10.85 -9.89
CA PRO A 40 -9.70 10.71 -8.94
C PRO A 40 -10.42 12.03 -8.60
N ASP A 41 -9.75 13.18 -8.68
CA ASP A 41 -10.35 14.50 -8.49
C ASP A 41 -11.31 14.94 -9.61
N GLY A 42 -11.33 14.24 -10.74
CA GLY A 42 -12.19 14.55 -11.88
C GLY A 42 -11.74 15.72 -12.75
N GLU A 43 -10.66 16.41 -12.39
CA GLU A 43 -10.19 17.63 -13.05
C GLU A 43 -8.88 17.40 -13.81
N ARG A 44 -7.90 16.80 -13.15
CA ARG A 44 -6.57 16.54 -13.73
C ARG A 44 -6.59 15.25 -14.54
N ALA A 45 -5.68 15.12 -15.50
CA ALA A 45 -5.55 13.87 -16.25
C ALA A 45 -4.09 13.53 -16.57
N ARG A 46 -3.81 12.23 -16.65
CA ARG A 46 -2.58 11.67 -17.21
C ARG A 46 -2.90 11.11 -18.58
N ALA A 47 -2.15 11.52 -19.60
CA ALA A 47 -2.32 11.05 -20.96
C ALA A 47 -1.00 10.50 -21.54
N GLY A 48 -1.11 9.60 -22.51
CA GLY A 48 0.06 9.04 -23.16
C GLY A 48 -0.31 8.06 -24.26
N VAL A 49 0.68 7.30 -24.69
CA VAL A 49 0.53 6.29 -25.75
C VAL A 49 1.14 4.97 -25.27
N LEU A 50 0.43 3.88 -25.54
CA LEU A 50 0.92 2.51 -25.39
C LEU A 50 1.05 1.91 -26.79
N SER A 51 2.24 1.45 -27.15
CA SER A 51 2.46 0.82 -28.45
C SER A 51 2.30 -0.69 -28.36
N ILE A 52 1.64 -1.29 -29.35
CA ILE A 52 1.70 -2.74 -29.58
C ILE A 52 2.12 -3.04 -31.02
N PRO A 53 2.74 -4.20 -31.31
CA PRO A 53 2.95 -4.66 -32.68
C PRO A 53 1.61 -4.72 -33.44
N SER A 54 1.64 -4.51 -34.76
CA SER A 54 0.45 -4.74 -35.60
C SER A 54 -0.06 -6.17 -35.41
N PRO A 55 -1.26 -6.38 -34.82
CA PRO A 55 -1.68 -7.72 -34.43
C PRO A 55 -1.85 -8.67 -35.62
N SER A 56 -2.14 -8.14 -36.81
CA SER A 56 -2.30 -8.92 -38.03
C SER A 56 -0.97 -9.47 -38.59
N ASN A 57 0.17 -8.98 -38.10
CA ASN A 57 1.51 -9.28 -38.62
C ASN A 57 2.38 -10.06 -37.63
N VAL A 58 1.82 -10.51 -36.51
CA VAL A 58 2.53 -11.28 -35.48
C VAL A 58 1.84 -12.61 -35.20
N ASP A 59 2.61 -13.56 -34.67
CA ASP A 59 2.07 -14.85 -34.23
C ASP A 59 1.24 -14.75 -32.94
N ASP A 60 0.61 -15.87 -32.57
CA ASP A 60 -0.27 -15.94 -31.40
C ASP A 60 0.46 -15.70 -30.06
N SER A 61 1.77 -15.99 -29.98
CA SER A 61 2.57 -15.78 -28.77
C SER A 61 2.77 -14.30 -28.52
N ILE A 62 3.18 -13.57 -29.56
CA ILE A 62 3.36 -12.11 -29.49
C ILE A 62 2.02 -11.40 -29.34
N ARG A 63 0.94 -11.93 -29.93
CA ARG A 63 -0.43 -11.44 -29.69
C ARG A 63 -0.82 -11.55 -28.22
N GLN A 64 -0.63 -12.71 -27.59
CA GLN A 64 -0.90 -12.90 -26.16
C GLN A 64 -0.02 -12.01 -25.27
N LEU A 65 1.26 -11.82 -25.62
CA LEU A 65 2.12 -10.88 -24.93
C LEU A 65 1.61 -9.44 -25.06
N SER A 66 1.08 -9.05 -26.22
CA SER A 66 0.51 -7.71 -26.46
C SER A 66 -0.74 -7.47 -25.62
N GLU A 67 -1.63 -8.46 -25.53
CA GLU A 67 -2.82 -8.41 -24.67
C GLU A 67 -2.43 -8.29 -23.20
N ARG A 68 -1.49 -9.12 -22.74
CA ARG A 68 -0.99 -9.08 -21.36
C ARG A 68 -0.28 -7.76 -21.06
N TYR A 69 0.53 -7.26 -21.97
CA TYR A 69 1.21 -5.97 -21.87
C TYR A 69 0.22 -4.83 -21.65
N LEU A 70 -0.80 -4.70 -22.51
CA LEU A 70 -1.83 -3.66 -22.36
C LEU A 70 -2.61 -3.78 -21.05
N LEU A 71 -2.98 -5.01 -20.67
CA LEU A 71 -3.69 -5.26 -19.41
C LEU A 71 -2.86 -4.79 -18.21
N CYS A 72 -1.57 -5.15 -18.18
CA CYS A 72 -0.66 -4.81 -17.10
C CYS A 72 -0.29 -3.32 -17.07
N GLU A 73 -0.14 -2.68 -18.24
CA GLU A 73 0.07 -1.21 -18.33
C GLU A 73 -1.12 -0.44 -17.74
N ILE A 74 -2.35 -0.81 -18.13
CA ILE A 74 -3.55 -0.16 -17.62
C ILE A 74 -3.70 -0.45 -16.12
N TYR A 75 -3.47 -1.69 -15.69
CA TYR A 75 -3.52 -2.03 -14.28
C TYR A 75 -2.48 -1.23 -13.46
N ASN A 76 -1.26 -1.10 -13.96
CA ASN A 76 -0.19 -0.30 -13.33
C ASN A 76 -0.59 1.18 -13.21
N LEU A 77 -1.14 1.78 -14.27
CA LEU A 77 -1.69 3.14 -14.21
C LEU A 77 -2.76 3.29 -13.13
N LEU A 78 -3.72 2.36 -13.08
CA LEU A 78 -4.85 2.41 -12.15
C LEU A 78 -4.44 2.16 -10.70
N THR A 79 -3.51 1.23 -10.44
CA THR A 79 -3.04 0.97 -9.06
C THR A 79 -2.13 2.09 -8.53
N THR A 80 -1.50 2.87 -9.40
CA THR A 80 -0.65 4.00 -8.99
C THR A 80 -1.46 5.29 -8.85
N LEU A 81 -2.32 5.60 -9.82
CA LEU A 81 -2.99 6.91 -9.92
C LEU A 81 -4.47 6.88 -9.52
N GLY A 82 -5.08 5.69 -9.45
CA GLY A 82 -6.54 5.55 -9.38
C GLY A 82 -7.20 6.02 -10.68
N GLY A 83 -8.42 6.56 -10.59
CA GLY A 83 -9.02 7.26 -11.74
C GLY A 83 -10.49 7.63 -11.53
N TYR A 84 -10.94 8.66 -12.21
CA TYR A 84 -12.36 8.97 -12.36
C TYR A 84 -12.94 8.35 -13.64
N ARG A 85 -12.12 8.30 -14.70
CA ARG A 85 -12.45 7.69 -15.99
C ARG A 85 -11.18 7.42 -16.80
N LEU A 86 -11.12 6.29 -17.49
CA LEU A 86 -10.08 5.97 -18.46
C LEU A 86 -10.66 5.98 -19.88
N GLU A 87 -10.07 6.76 -20.77
CA GLU A 87 -10.42 6.78 -22.18
C GLU A 87 -9.26 6.16 -22.98
N LEU A 88 -9.58 5.21 -23.86
CA LEU A 88 -8.65 4.53 -24.74
C LEU A 88 -8.99 4.87 -26.20
N PHE A 89 -7.98 5.24 -26.97
CA PHE A 89 -8.10 5.73 -28.35
C PHE A 89 -7.34 4.81 -29.28
N VAL A 90 -8.07 4.15 -30.18
CA VAL A 90 -7.51 3.25 -31.19
C VAL A 90 -7.55 3.95 -32.55
N PRO A 91 -6.42 4.04 -33.29
CA PRO A 91 -6.40 4.71 -34.58
C PRO A 91 -7.38 4.09 -35.60
N PRO A 92 -8.02 4.89 -36.47
CA PRO A 92 -8.92 4.39 -37.49
C PRO A 92 -8.28 3.32 -38.38
N GLY A 93 -9.04 2.26 -38.70
CA GLY A 93 -8.59 1.17 -39.56
C GLY A 93 -7.91 -0.01 -38.84
N GLN A 94 -7.59 0.13 -37.55
CA GLN A 94 -6.89 -0.89 -36.75
C GLN A 94 -7.84 -1.87 -36.05
N ARG A 95 -8.63 -2.62 -36.83
CA ARG A 95 -9.72 -3.48 -36.30
C ARG A 95 -9.25 -4.58 -35.33
N ASP A 96 -8.08 -5.17 -35.56
CA ASP A 96 -7.56 -6.21 -34.66
C ASP A 96 -7.07 -5.62 -33.34
N ALA A 97 -6.44 -4.44 -33.38
CA ALA A 97 -6.04 -3.72 -32.17
C ALA A 97 -7.26 -3.26 -31.37
N GLU A 98 -8.31 -2.77 -32.05
CA GLU A 98 -9.57 -2.41 -31.40
C GLU A 98 -10.16 -3.58 -30.60
N ARG A 99 -10.18 -4.78 -31.20
CA ARG A 99 -10.68 -5.99 -30.53
C ARG A 99 -9.88 -6.31 -29.27
N ILE A 100 -8.55 -6.24 -29.36
CA ILE A 100 -7.64 -6.45 -28.22
C ILE A 100 -7.93 -5.44 -27.11
N VAL A 101 -7.96 -4.15 -27.44
CA VAL A 101 -8.18 -3.07 -26.46
C VAL A 101 -9.54 -3.19 -25.78
N ARG A 102 -10.60 -3.51 -26.53
CA ARG A 102 -11.93 -3.76 -25.95
C ARG A 102 -11.96 -4.98 -25.03
N SER A 103 -11.27 -6.07 -25.41
CA SER A 103 -11.15 -7.27 -24.58
C SER A 103 -10.40 -7.00 -23.28
N VAL A 104 -9.29 -6.25 -23.36
CA VAL A 104 -8.52 -5.81 -22.19
C VAL A 104 -9.38 -4.94 -21.27
N ALA A 105 -10.07 -3.92 -21.82
CA ALA A 105 -10.97 -3.05 -21.05
C ALA A 105 -12.08 -3.84 -20.34
N ALA A 106 -12.67 -4.84 -21.00
CA ALA A 106 -13.72 -5.68 -20.42
C ALA A 106 -13.23 -6.50 -19.21
N THR A 107 -11.94 -6.83 -19.14
CA THR A 107 -11.35 -7.61 -18.04
C THR A 107 -11.47 -6.88 -16.69
N PHE A 108 -11.49 -5.54 -16.69
CA PHE A 108 -11.65 -4.74 -15.48
C PHE A 108 -13.08 -4.78 -14.90
N SER A 109 -14.06 -5.30 -15.63
CA SER A 109 -15.42 -5.56 -15.14
C SER A 109 -16.04 -4.37 -14.39
N VAL A 110 -15.91 -3.16 -14.95
CA VAL A 110 -16.32 -1.90 -14.30
C VAL A 110 -17.80 -1.89 -13.91
N ASP A 111 -18.65 -2.55 -14.70
CA ASP A 111 -20.09 -2.66 -14.46
C ASP A 111 -20.46 -3.75 -13.44
N ALA A 112 -19.54 -4.67 -13.12
CA ALA A 112 -19.81 -5.74 -12.18
C ALA A 112 -19.94 -5.20 -10.74
N PRO A 113 -20.77 -5.83 -9.88
CA PRO A 113 -20.81 -5.52 -8.46
C PRO A 113 -19.44 -5.69 -7.79
N ILE A 114 -19.14 -4.87 -6.77
CA ILE A 114 -17.86 -4.85 -6.04
C ILE A 114 -17.43 -6.25 -5.58
N GLY A 115 -18.36 -7.05 -5.05
CA GLY A 115 -18.10 -8.41 -4.55
C GLY A 115 -17.85 -9.48 -5.62
N GLU A 116 -18.13 -9.19 -6.89
CA GLU A 116 -17.92 -10.12 -8.01
C GLU A 116 -16.59 -9.86 -8.74
N ARG A 117 -15.94 -8.70 -8.49
CA ARG A 117 -14.67 -8.35 -9.14
C ARG A 117 -13.51 -9.20 -8.59
N ALA A 118 -12.70 -9.75 -9.49
CA ALA A 118 -11.56 -10.60 -9.17
C ALA A 118 -10.32 -10.24 -10.00
N GLY A 119 -9.13 -10.64 -9.54
CA GLY A 119 -7.88 -10.35 -10.24
C GLY A 119 -7.67 -8.84 -10.39
N VAL A 120 -7.31 -8.42 -11.60
CA VAL A 120 -7.09 -7.01 -11.97
C VAL A 120 -8.32 -6.13 -11.75
N ALA A 121 -9.53 -6.68 -11.82
CA ALA A 121 -10.76 -5.90 -11.63
C ALA A 121 -10.93 -5.38 -10.19
N ARG A 122 -10.23 -5.95 -9.20
CA ARG A 122 -10.29 -5.47 -7.81
C ARG A 122 -9.76 -4.06 -7.63
N VAL A 123 -8.86 -3.59 -8.51
CA VAL A 123 -8.39 -2.20 -8.48
C VAL A 123 -9.56 -1.21 -8.60
N VAL A 124 -10.61 -1.58 -9.33
CA VAL A 124 -11.82 -0.77 -9.51
C VAL A 124 -12.59 -0.59 -8.20
N ASN A 125 -12.53 -1.56 -7.27
CA ASN A 125 -13.19 -1.43 -5.96
C ASN A 125 -12.59 -0.28 -5.14
N VAL A 126 -11.25 -0.19 -5.13
CA VAL A 126 -10.53 0.90 -4.46
C VAL A 126 -10.85 2.22 -5.13
N ILE A 127 -10.84 2.25 -6.47
CA ILE A 127 -11.15 3.46 -7.24
C ILE A 127 -12.59 3.95 -6.96
N ASP A 128 -13.59 3.08 -6.97
CA ASP A 128 -14.98 3.46 -6.69
C ASP A 128 -15.11 4.07 -5.28
N ARG A 129 -14.43 3.50 -4.27
CA ARG A 129 -14.38 4.04 -2.90
C ARG A 129 -13.68 5.39 -2.83
N MET A 130 -12.57 5.57 -3.57
CA MET A 130 -11.87 6.85 -3.67
C MET A 130 -12.75 7.95 -4.29
N VAL A 131 -13.41 7.66 -5.41
CA VAL A 131 -14.31 8.60 -6.07
C VAL A 131 -15.45 8.99 -5.11
N ALA A 132 -16.02 8.03 -4.39
CA ALA A 132 -17.04 8.31 -3.37
C ALA A 132 -16.53 9.21 -2.24
N ALA A 133 -15.28 9.01 -1.78
CA ALA A 133 -14.67 9.84 -0.73
C ALA A 133 -14.37 11.27 -1.21
N LEU A 134 -13.88 11.43 -2.45
CA LEU A 134 -13.50 12.74 -3.00
C LEU A 134 -14.69 13.62 -3.39
N HIS A 135 -15.78 13.00 -3.85
CA HIS A 135 -16.96 13.70 -4.39
C HIS A 135 -18.20 13.62 -3.48
N GLY A 136 -18.06 13.03 -2.29
CA GLY A 136 -19.12 12.85 -1.30
C GLY A 136 -20.18 11.82 -1.69
N ARG A 137 -21.19 11.61 -0.84
CA ARG A 137 -22.28 10.64 -1.11
C ARG A 137 -23.14 10.97 -2.34
N SER A 138 -23.09 12.20 -2.86
CA SER A 138 -23.62 12.56 -4.19
C SER A 138 -22.83 11.93 -5.34
N GLY A 139 -21.56 11.57 -5.12
CA GLY A 139 -20.71 10.82 -6.02
C GLY A 139 -21.06 9.33 -6.16
N LEU A 140 -22.01 8.81 -5.38
CA LEU A 140 -22.55 7.44 -5.56
C LEU A 140 -23.19 7.21 -6.93
N THR A 141 -23.45 8.28 -7.71
CA THR A 141 -23.94 8.15 -9.09
C THR A 141 -22.83 7.97 -10.11
N HIS A 142 -21.58 8.36 -9.80
CA HIS A 142 -20.45 8.21 -10.72
C HIS A 142 -19.61 7.01 -10.34
N ARG A 143 -19.54 6.04 -11.24
CA ARG A 143 -18.63 4.89 -11.14
C ARG A 143 -17.48 5.09 -12.10
N PHE A 144 -16.33 4.55 -11.75
CA PHE A 144 -15.21 4.52 -12.68
C PHE A 144 -15.62 3.82 -13.98
N ALA A 145 -15.25 4.40 -15.12
CA ALA A 145 -15.60 3.90 -16.43
C ALA A 145 -14.34 3.79 -17.31
N ILE A 146 -14.37 2.81 -18.22
CA ILE A 146 -13.37 2.64 -19.27
C ILE A 146 -14.08 2.77 -20.63
N ASP A 147 -13.76 3.83 -21.36
CA ASP A 147 -14.32 4.10 -22.68
C ASP A 147 -13.30 3.76 -23.77
N VAL A 148 -13.72 3.02 -24.80
CA VAL A 148 -12.87 2.69 -25.96
C VAL A 148 -13.45 3.29 -27.23
N SER A 149 -12.69 4.18 -27.86
CA SER A 149 -13.08 4.93 -29.05
C SER A 149 -12.13 4.69 -30.23
N VAL A 150 -12.68 4.75 -31.45
CA VAL A 150 -11.89 4.67 -32.69
C VAL A 150 -11.67 6.08 -33.21
N SER A 151 -10.59 6.70 -32.78
CA SER A 151 -10.16 8.04 -33.18
C SER A 151 -8.69 8.22 -32.84
N ASP A 152 -8.10 9.28 -33.36
CA ASP A 152 -6.83 9.77 -32.82
C ASP A 152 -7.05 10.27 -31.38
N ALA A 153 -6.01 10.15 -30.55
CA ALA A 153 -6.04 10.68 -29.19
C ALA A 153 -6.03 12.21 -29.23
N PRO A 154 -6.86 12.89 -28.43
CA PRO A 154 -6.81 14.35 -28.35
C PRO A 154 -5.48 14.81 -27.75
N GLU A 155 -5.00 15.99 -28.15
CA GLU A 155 -3.91 16.66 -27.45
C GLU A 155 -4.34 16.98 -26.02
N HIS A 156 -3.50 16.65 -25.04
CA HIS A 156 -3.77 16.91 -23.63
C HIS A 156 -2.48 17.15 -22.87
N GLU A 157 -2.49 18.15 -22.00
CA GLU A 157 -1.40 18.35 -21.04
C GLU A 157 -1.50 17.29 -19.94
N SER A 158 -0.42 16.52 -19.75
CA SER A 158 -0.38 15.55 -18.65
C SER A 158 -0.04 16.26 -17.35
N VAL A 159 -0.75 15.87 -16.29
CA VAL A 159 -0.39 16.22 -14.92
C VAL A 159 1.07 15.82 -14.62
N SER A 160 1.76 16.68 -13.87
CA SER A 160 3.06 16.37 -13.29
C SER A 160 2.93 16.42 -11.77
N PHE A 161 3.44 15.41 -11.07
CA PHE A 161 3.51 15.39 -9.61
C PHE A 161 4.76 16.12 -9.13
N ARG A 162 4.83 17.42 -9.42
CA ARG A 162 5.93 18.32 -9.02
C ARG A 162 5.33 19.64 -8.57
N THR A 163 5.88 20.19 -7.49
CA THR A 163 5.54 21.53 -7.01
C THR A 163 6.80 22.40 -6.95
N ASP A 164 6.61 23.71 -6.98
CA ASP A 164 7.70 24.64 -6.79
C ASP A 164 8.29 24.47 -5.38
N PRO A 165 9.62 24.51 -5.23
CA PRO A 165 10.29 24.47 -3.94
C PRO A 165 9.71 25.48 -2.95
N SER A 166 9.41 25.03 -1.73
CA SER A 166 8.91 25.89 -0.66
C SER A 166 9.65 25.65 0.66
N ASP A 167 9.48 26.57 1.61
CA ASP A 167 9.96 26.43 2.99
C ASP A 167 8.95 25.70 3.91
N ALA A 168 7.87 25.12 3.38
CA ALA A 168 6.82 24.48 4.17
C ALA A 168 7.36 23.37 5.08
N LEU A 169 8.15 22.44 4.53
CA LEU A 169 8.79 21.36 5.27
C LEU A 169 9.73 21.89 6.37
N ALA A 170 10.49 22.95 6.08
CA ALA A 170 11.36 23.60 7.06
C ALA A 170 10.58 24.30 8.18
N ARG A 171 9.37 24.83 7.89
CA ARG A 171 8.47 25.36 8.93
C ARG A 171 7.89 24.25 9.80
N ILE A 172 7.49 23.13 9.19
CA ILE A 172 6.93 21.96 9.89
C ILE A 172 7.98 21.32 10.81
N ALA A 173 9.26 21.30 10.40
CA ALA A 173 10.35 20.78 11.21
C ALA A 173 10.59 21.56 12.53
N LYS A 174 9.98 22.74 12.70
CA LYS A 174 10.09 23.51 13.94
C LYS A 174 9.19 22.91 15.02
N ARG A 175 9.66 23.00 16.26
CA ARG A 175 8.93 22.49 17.43
C ARG A 175 7.53 23.11 17.55
N SER A 176 6.52 22.26 17.65
CA SER A 176 5.12 22.67 17.87
C SER A 176 4.86 23.00 19.34
N THR A 177 3.84 23.83 19.60
CA THR A 177 3.46 24.25 20.97
C THR A 177 2.12 23.66 21.44
N GLY A 178 1.43 22.90 20.58
CA GLY A 178 0.13 22.30 20.86
C GLY A 178 0.17 20.93 21.55
N THR A 179 -1.01 20.32 21.68
CA THR A 179 -1.24 18.96 22.17
C THR A 179 -1.63 18.06 21.00
N TRP A 180 -0.80 17.09 20.66
CA TRP A 180 -0.94 16.25 19.48
C TRP A 180 -0.96 14.77 19.85
N CYS A 181 -1.84 14.01 19.21
CA CYS A 181 -1.81 12.55 19.28
C CYS A 181 -1.34 12.00 17.92
N GLY A 182 -0.35 11.11 17.95
CA GLY A 182 0.11 10.39 16.77
C GLY A 182 -0.22 8.90 16.90
N LEU A 183 -0.70 8.29 15.82
CA LEU A 183 -1.04 6.86 15.76
C LEU A 183 -0.39 6.24 14.53
N ASP A 184 0.31 5.14 14.73
CA ASP A 184 0.78 4.24 13.66
C ASP A 184 0.05 2.91 13.80
N ILE A 185 -0.88 2.66 12.88
CA ILE A 185 -1.72 1.47 12.88
C ILE A 185 -1.02 0.39 12.07
N GLY A 186 -0.48 -0.63 12.76
CA GLY A 186 0.21 -1.76 12.14
C GLY A 186 -0.69 -2.98 11.95
N GLY A 187 -0.13 -4.03 11.35
CA GLY A 187 -0.80 -5.33 11.21
C GLY A 187 -0.68 -6.24 12.44
N THR A 188 0.19 -5.90 13.40
CA THR A 188 0.50 -6.67 14.61
C THR A 188 0.39 -5.86 15.88
N ASP A 189 0.46 -4.54 15.77
CA ASP A 189 0.42 -3.62 16.90
C ASP A 189 -0.17 -2.26 16.45
N ILE A 190 -0.53 -1.44 17.44
CA ILE A 190 -0.84 -0.02 17.29
C ILE A 190 0.15 0.74 18.15
N LYS A 191 0.91 1.66 17.55
CA LYS A 191 1.82 2.56 18.28
C LYS A 191 1.16 3.92 18.42
N ALA A 192 1.17 4.46 19.64
CA ALA A 192 0.53 5.72 19.97
C ALA A 192 1.50 6.64 20.72
N VAL A 193 1.52 7.91 20.31
CA VAL A 193 2.34 8.96 20.93
C VAL A 193 1.52 10.18 21.32
N LEU A 194 1.86 10.79 22.44
CA LEU A 194 1.31 12.06 22.91
C LEU A 194 2.42 13.10 22.98
N VAL A 195 2.25 14.21 22.28
CA VAL A 195 3.15 15.36 22.34
C VAL A 195 2.40 16.52 22.97
N VAL A 196 2.97 17.16 23.99
CA VAL A 196 2.39 18.33 24.66
C VAL A 196 3.44 19.44 24.68
N ALA A 197 3.12 20.61 24.12
CA ALA A 197 4.04 21.74 24.02
C ALA A 197 5.40 21.37 23.39
N GLY A 198 5.36 20.45 22.41
CA GLY A 198 6.54 19.96 21.70
C GLY A 198 7.40 18.97 22.48
N GLU A 199 6.94 18.48 23.65
CA GLU A 199 7.59 17.39 24.40
C GLU A 199 6.83 16.08 24.20
N LEU A 200 7.55 15.02 23.84
CA LEU A 200 7.02 13.66 23.83
C LEU A 200 6.73 13.22 25.26
N THR A 201 5.45 13.13 25.62
CA THR A 201 4.99 12.94 27.00
C THR A 201 4.54 11.50 27.27
N LEU A 202 4.04 10.79 26.26
CA LEU A 202 3.61 9.41 26.37
C LEU A 202 3.89 8.66 25.06
N VAL A 203 4.37 7.43 25.18
CA VAL A 203 4.58 6.47 24.09
C VAL A 203 4.04 5.13 24.57
N LYS A 204 3.15 4.51 23.78
CA LYS A 204 2.59 3.19 24.08
C LYS A 204 2.45 2.36 22.80
N GLU A 205 2.49 1.05 22.99
CA GLU A 205 2.29 0.04 21.95
C GLU A 205 1.22 -0.95 22.44
N HIS A 206 0.31 -1.34 21.55
CA HIS A 206 -0.76 -2.27 21.82
C HIS A 206 -0.76 -3.39 20.79
N ASP A 207 -0.51 -4.62 21.22
CA ASP A 207 -0.52 -5.82 20.35
C ASP A 207 -1.95 -6.18 19.93
N TRP A 208 -2.13 -6.45 18.64
CA TRP A 208 -3.42 -6.87 18.08
C TRP A 208 -3.25 -7.69 16.79
N ASN A 209 -4.36 -8.19 16.24
CA ASN A 209 -4.35 -8.92 14.97
C ASN A 209 -5.63 -8.64 14.16
N PRO A 210 -5.66 -7.55 13.37
CA PRO A 210 -6.85 -7.15 12.60
C PRO A 210 -7.26 -8.19 11.55
N ALA A 211 -6.32 -8.99 11.02
CA ALA A 211 -6.62 -10.01 10.03
C ALA A 211 -7.56 -11.11 10.57
N ARG A 212 -7.66 -11.29 11.89
CA ARG A 212 -8.58 -12.24 12.54
C ARG A 212 -9.93 -11.64 12.93
N MET A 213 -10.09 -10.32 12.79
CA MET A 213 -11.31 -9.61 13.19
C MET A 213 -12.38 -9.76 12.11
N THR A 214 -13.57 -10.19 12.53
CA THR A 214 -14.69 -10.47 11.62
C THR A 214 -15.75 -9.37 11.63
N ASN A 215 -15.60 -8.37 12.50
CA ASN A 215 -16.45 -7.19 12.61
C ASN A 215 -15.59 -5.92 12.68
N VAL A 216 -16.06 -4.85 12.05
CA VAL A 216 -15.27 -3.61 11.95
C VAL A 216 -15.10 -2.88 13.28
N GLU A 217 -16.05 -3.03 14.22
CA GLU A 217 -15.93 -2.47 15.57
C GLU A 217 -14.71 -3.02 16.31
N GLN A 218 -14.33 -4.28 16.04
CA GLN A 218 -13.11 -4.86 16.62
C GLN A 218 -11.84 -4.14 16.14
N ILE A 219 -11.90 -3.46 14.99
CA ILE A 219 -10.80 -2.65 14.43
C ILE A 219 -10.88 -1.21 14.95
N ILE A 220 -12.06 -0.60 14.92
CA ILE A 220 -12.27 0.81 15.27
C ILE A 220 -12.10 1.04 16.78
N ASP A 221 -12.74 0.20 17.60
CA ASP A 221 -12.85 0.43 19.05
C ASP A 221 -11.48 0.51 19.73
N PRO A 222 -10.51 -0.39 19.46
CA PRO A 222 -9.17 -0.28 20.05
C PRO A 222 -8.46 1.04 19.72
N ILE A 223 -8.59 1.52 18.47
CA ILE A 223 -7.98 2.79 18.03
C ILE A 223 -8.60 3.96 18.80
N VAL A 224 -9.93 3.99 18.89
CA VAL A 224 -10.67 5.04 19.60
C VAL A 224 -10.39 4.99 21.11
N ASP A 225 -10.32 3.80 21.71
CA ASP A 225 -10.08 3.63 23.14
C ASP A 225 -8.67 4.08 23.56
N ILE A 226 -7.65 3.84 22.73
CA ILE A 226 -6.30 4.41 22.94
C ILE A 226 -6.37 5.95 22.95
N VAL A 227 -7.08 6.55 22.00
CA VAL A 227 -7.25 8.01 21.93
C VAL A 227 -8.01 8.57 23.13
N ARG A 228 -9.04 7.86 23.61
CA ARG A 228 -9.77 8.20 24.85
C ARG A 228 -8.85 8.23 26.06
N ILE A 229 -7.99 7.21 26.21
CA ILE A 229 -7.01 7.13 27.30
C ILE A 229 -6.01 8.29 27.22
N PHE A 230 -5.50 8.59 26.02
CA PHE A 230 -4.54 9.67 25.80
C PHE A 230 -5.16 11.05 26.06
N ALA A 231 -6.41 11.25 25.64
CA ALA A 231 -7.16 12.48 25.89
C ALA A 231 -7.37 12.72 27.39
N ALA A 232 -7.77 11.67 28.12
CA ALA A 232 -7.90 11.71 29.57
C ALA A 232 -6.56 12.04 30.25
N TYR A 233 -5.46 11.39 29.83
CA TYR A 233 -4.12 11.68 30.35
C TYR A 233 -3.69 13.14 30.11
N ALA A 234 -3.88 13.66 28.89
CA ALA A 234 -3.54 15.04 28.55
C ALA A 234 -4.36 16.04 29.37
N SER A 235 -5.66 15.79 29.55
CA SER A 235 -6.55 16.67 30.33
C SER A 235 -6.13 16.80 31.80
N VAL A 236 -5.73 15.69 32.44
CA VAL A 236 -5.24 15.67 33.83
C VAL A 236 -3.91 16.41 33.93
N GLY A 237 -3.05 16.29 32.92
CA GLY A 237 -1.80 17.05 32.81
C GLY A 237 -2.03 18.57 32.74
N ALA A 238 -2.97 19.00 31.89
CA ALA A 238 -3.34 20.41 31.75
C ALA A 238 -3.97 21.01 33.02
N ALA A 239 -4.82 20.25 33.72
CA ALA A 239 -5.48 20.67 34.95
C ALA A 239 -4.52 21.01 36.11
N LYS A 240 -3.25 20.60 36.06
CA LYS A 240 -2.22 21.02 37.03
C LYS A 240 -1.98 22.54 37.04
N THR A 241 -2.43 23.25 36.01
CA THR A 241 -2.27 24.71 35.86
C THR A 241 -3.47 25.52 36.36
N ALA A 242 -4.62 24.89 36.61
CA ALA A 242 -5.87 25.57 36.96
C ALA A 242 -6.47 25.00 38.25
N ASP A 243 -6.22 25.69 39.37
CA ASP A 243 -7.08 25.80 40.56
C ASP A 243 -7.50 24.52 41.35
N ALA A 244 -6.91 23.35 41.10
CA ALA A 244 -7.16 22.16 41.93
C ALA A 244 -6.26 22.11 43.17
N SER A 245 -6.77 21.53 44.28
CA SER A 245 -5.92 21.20 45.43
C SER A 245 -4.74 20.33 44.96
N ARG A 246 -3.51 20.69 45.37
CA ARG A 246 -2.28 20.00 44.93
C ARG A 246 -2.34 18.48 45.17
N THR A 247 -3.10 18.05 46.19
CA THR A 247 -3.29 16.64 46.55
C THR A 247 -4.21 15.89 45.59
N ASP A 248 -5.34 16.48 45.17
CA ASP A 248 -6.26 15.82 44.23
C ASP A 248 -5.68 15.72 42.82
N ALA A 249 -4.96 16.75 42.38
CA ALA A 249 -4.26 16.75 41.10
C ALA A 249 -3.18 15.66 41.02
N VAL A 250 -2.42 15.47 42.11
CA VAL A 250 -1.43 14.37 42.23
C VAL A 250 -2.13 13.01 42.21
N ARG A 251 -3.21 12.84 42.99
CA ARG A 251 -3.97 11.58 43.03
C ARG A 251 -4.53 11.19 41.66
N ARG A 252 -5.11 12.14 40.92
CA ARG A 252 -5.63 11.89 39.55
C ARG A 252 -4.51 11.57 38.57
N THR A 253 -3.37 12.29 38.66
CA THR A 253 -2.18 12.01 37.85
C THR A 253 -1.67 10.58 38.08
N ASP A 254 -1.57 10.16 39.33
CA ASP A 254 -1.10 8.81 39.66
C ASP A 254 -2.10 7.73 39.22
N ALA A 255 -3.39 8.00 39.33
CA ALA A 255 -4.43 7.08 38.88
C ALA A 255 -4.40 6.89 37.36
N ILE A 256 -4.33 7.98 36.58
CA ILE A 256 -4.30 7.89 35.11
C ILE A 256 -3.02 7.23 34.60
N ARG A 257 -1.87 7.48 35.26
CA ARG A 257 -0.61 6.78 34.95
C ARG A 257 -0.71 5.28 35.12
N ARG A 258 -1.32 4.81 36.23
CA ARG A 258 -1.53 3.36 36.44
C ARG A 258 -2.41 2.73 35.37
N ILE A 259 -3.46 3.43 34.93
CA ILE A 259 -4.33 2.95 33.85
C ILE A 259 -3.52 2.82 32.56
N VAL A 260 -2.81 3.88 32.18
CA VAL A 260 -1.93 3.93 31.00
C VAL A 260 -0.85 2.84 31.03
N ASP A 261 -0.25 2.58 32.19
CA ASP A 261 0.76 1.53 32.35
C ASP A 261 0.17 0.12 32.33
N ALA A 262 -1.08 -0.07 32.76
CA ALA A 262 -1.76 -1.35 32.70
C ALA A 262 -2.20 -1.74 31.27
N VAL A 263 -2.35 -0.76 30.39
CA VAL A 263 -2.66 -0.95 28.96
C VAL A 263 -1.39 -1.23 28.14
N ALA A 264 -0.22 -0.93 28.70
CA ALA A 264 1.08 -1.19 28.05
C ALA A 264 1.47 -2.68 28.16
N ASP A 265 2.18 -3.17 27.16
CA ASP A 265 2.96 -4.42 27.20
C ASP A 265 2.14 -5.72 27.27
N ARG A 266 0.86 -5.70 26.91
CA ARG A 266 0.01 -6.90 26.84
C ARG A 266 -0.89 -6.87 25.62
N ALA A 267 -1.14 -8.04 25.05
CA ALA A 267 -2.37 -8.33 24.32
C ALA A 267 -3.55 -8.22 25.31
N THR A 268 -3.94 -6.99 25.64
CA THR A 268 -5.16 -6.73 26.39
C THR A 268 -6.31 -7.14 25.49
N ASP A 269 -7.20 -8.00 25.98
CA ASP A 269 -8.42 -8.28 25.23
C ASP A 269 -9.20 -6.96 24.98
N PRO A 270 -10.00 -6.89 23.91
CA PRO A 270 -10.71 -5.64 23.58
C PRO A 270 -11.58 -5.10 24.72
N ALA A 271 -12.11 -5.97 25.59
CA ALA A 271 -12.92 -5.54 26.73
C ALA A 271 -12.08 -4.81 27.79
N GLY A 272 -10.88 -5.31 28.09
CA GLY A 272 -9.96 -4.70 29.03
C GLY A 272 -9.49 -3.31 28.58
N LEU A 273 -9.31 -3.10 27.27
CA LEU A 273 -8.95 -1.78 26.73
C LEU A 273 -10.11 -0.78 26.86
N SER A 274 -11.35 -1.20 26.59
CA SER A 274 -12.52 -0.34 26.73
C SER A 274 -12.86 0.01 28.19
N ASP A 275 -12.65 -0.95 29.09
CA ASP A 275 -12.75 -0.73 30.54
C ASP A 275 -11.70 0.29 31.01
N ALA A 276 -10.46 0.18 30.50
CA ALA A 276 -9.40 1.13 30.81
C ALA A 276 -9.71 2.53 30.28
N ALA A 277 -10.26 2.67 29.08
CA ALA A 277 -10.70 3.95 28.53
C ALA A 277 -11.81 4.58 29.37
N SER A 278 -12.80 3.78 29.79
CA SER A 278 -13.89 4.26 30.65
C SER A 278 -13.39 4.67 32.05
N ALA A 279 -12.44 3.93 32.62
CA ALA A 279 -11.79 4.28 33.88
C ALA A 279 -10.96 5.57 33.75
N ALA A 280 -10.26 5.74 32.62
CA ALA A 280 -9.47 6.94 32.33
C ALA A 280 -10.36 8.19 32.28
N GLU A 281 -11.48 8.12 31.55
CA GLU A 281 -12.46 9.20 31.46
C GLU A 281 -13.08 9.54 32.83
N ALA A 282 -13.36 8.54 33.68
CA ALA A 282 -13.85 8.78 35.03
C ALA A 282 -12.82 9.56 35.89
N VAL A 283 -11.52 9.31 35.70
CA VAL A 283 -10.44 10.03 36.41
C VAL A 283 -10.28 11.47 35.91
N SER A 284 -10.43 11.71 34.60
CA SER A 284 -10.35 13.05 34.01
C SER A 284 -11.60 13.90 34.24
N GLY A 285 -12.72 13.30 34.62
CA GLY A 285 -14.00 13.99 34.78
C GLY A 285 -14.87 14.00 33.51
N GLY A 286 -14.63 13.05 32.60
CA GLY A 286 -15.36 12.86 31.35
C GLY A 286 -14.46 12.82 30.12
N ALA A 287 -15.09 12.62 28.96
CA ALA A 287 -14.43 12.71 27.66
C ALA A 287 -13.96 14.16 27.42
N ALA A 288 -12.66 14.33 27.14
CA ALA A 288 -12.05 15.63 27.00
C ALA A 288 -11.69 15.92 25.52
N ARG A 289 -11.98 17.15 25.08
CA ARG A 289 -11.54 17.71 23.80
C ARG A 289 -10.24 18.46 24.02
N VAL A 290 -9.11 17.82 23.75
CA VAL A 290 -7.79 18.30 24.17
C VAL A 290 -6.75 18.36 23.07
N PHE A 291 -6.99 17.70 21.94
CA PHE A 291 -6.01 17.65 20.87
C PHE A 291 -6.17 18.83 19.91
N ASP A 292 -5.09 19.55 19.65
CA ASP A 292 -5.03 20.49 18.52
C ASP A 292 -4.97 19.75 17.18
N GLY A 293 -4.52 18.50 17.21
CA GLY A 293 -4.77 17.56 16.13
C GLY A 293 -4.36 16.13 16.44
N ILE A 294 -4.88 15.22 15.62
CA ILE A 294 -4.57 13.79 15.65
C ILE A 294 -4.00 13.43 14.28
N GLY A 295 -2.76 12.95 14.25
CA GLY A 295 -2.16 12.33 13.08
C GLY A 295 -2.30 10.82 13.19
N LEU A 296 -2.80 10.16 12.14
CA LEU A 296 -2.80 8.71 12.04
C LEU A 296 -2.20 8.26 10.71
N CYS A 297 -1.50 7.12 10.71
CA CYS A 297 -1.28 6.36 9.51
C CYS A 297 -1.99 5.01 9.56
N PHE A 298 -2.71 4.68 8.49
CA PHE A 298 -3.43 3.43 8.34
C PHE A 298 -2.81 2.60 7.20
N PRO A 299 -2.62 1.28 7.35
CA PRO A 299 -1.82 0.48 6.44
C PRO A 299 -2.66 -0.01 5.24
N ASP A 300 -3.28 0.95 4.55
CA ASP A 300 -4.13 0.76 3.36
C ASP A 300 -4.24 2.09 2.59
N VAL A 301 -4.96 2.10 1.47
CA VAL A 301 -5.18 3.32 0.68
C VAL A 301 -6.00 4.34 1.47
N VAL A 302 -5.45 5.54 1.63
CA VAL A 302 -6.08 6.68 2.30
C VAL A 302 -6.11 7.87 1.36
N VAL A 303 -7.29 8.50 1.24
CA VAL A 303 -7.51 9.69 0.40
C VAL A 303 -8.38 10.67 1.17
N ARG A 304 -7.98 11.95 1.26
CA ARG A 304 -8.63 13.00 2.06
C ARG A 304 -8.99 12.54 3.47
N ASN A 305 -8.03 11.91 4.15
CA ASN A 305 -8.17 11.29 5.46
C ASN A 305 -9.12 10.07 5.56
N LYS A 306 -9.77 9.69 4.47
CA LYS A 306 -10.71 8.56 4.41
C LYS A 306 -9.99 7.28 4.01
N ILE A 307 -10.27 6.20 4.73
CA ILE A 307 -9.74 4.86 4.42
C ILE A 307 -10.60 4.26 3.30
N VAL A 308 -10.03 4.08 2.11
CA VAL A 308 -10.75 3.73 0.87
C VAL A 308 -10.24 2.46 0.20
N GLY A 309 -9.20 1.84 0.74
CA GLY A 309 -8.66 0.59 0.23
C GLY A 309 -9.54 -0.62 0.55
N GLY A 310 -9.04 -1.56 1.36
CA GLY A 310 -9.76 -2.73 1.84
C GLY A 310 -9.32 -4.05 1.20
N GLU A 311 -8.37 -4.02 0.27
CA GLU A 311 -7.87 -5.21 -0.44
C GLU A 311 -6.58 -5.80 0.18
N VAL A 312 -6.25 -5.41 1.42
CA VAL A 312 -5.03 -5.82 2.14
C VAL A 312 -5.24 -7.06 3.03
N PRO A 313 -4.16 -7.79 3.41
CA PRO A 313 -4.26 -8.94 4.31
C PRO A 313 -4.91 -8.61 5.67
N LYS A 314 -4.73 -7.37 6.15
CA LYS A 314 -5.26 -6.91 7.44
C LYS A 314 -6.79 -6.89 7.49
N MET A 315 -7.45 -6.85 6.34
CA MET A 315 -8.91 -6.87 6.22
C MET A 315 -9.46 -8.28 5.89
N LEU A 316 -8.63 -9.33 5.95
CA LEU A 316 -9.00 -10.69 5.57
C LEU A 316 -10.19 -11.24 6.38
N GLY A 317 -10.16 -11.09 7.71
CA GLY A 317 -11.24 -11.56 8.59
C GLY A 317 -12.59 -10.92 8.26
N LEU A 318 -12.59 -9.61 7.97
CA LEU A 318 -13.79 -8.88 7.58
C LEU A 318 -14.29 -9.30 6.19
N ARG A 319 -13.39 -9.44 5.21
CA ARG A 319 -13.74 -9.91 3.85
C ARG A 319 -14.24 -11.35 3.81
N SER A 320 -13.74 -12.19 4.71
CA SER A 320 -14.07 -13.63 4.75
C SER A 320 -15.39 -13.90 5.50
N ASN A 321 -15.91 -12.91 6.22
CA ASN A 321 -17.17 -13.02 6.93
C ASN A 321 -18.36 -12.98 5.96
N ARG A 322 -19.03 -14.11 5.75
CA ARG A 322 -20.18 -14.24 4.85
C ARG A 322 -21.51 -13.80 5.46
N GLU A 323 -21.56 -13.55 6.77
CA GLU A 323 -22.79 -13.15 7.48
C GLU A 323 -23.09 -11.66 7.35
N ARG A 324 -22.10 -10.85 6.97
CA ARG A 324 -22.19 -9.39 6.91
C ARG A 324 -21.66 -8.87 5.58
N SER A 325 -22.22 -7.76 5.11
CA SER A 325 -21.69 -7.07 3.94
C SER A 325 -20.34 -6.43 4.27
N PHE A 326 -19.29 -6.78 3.53
CA PHE A 326 -17.96 -6.17 3.68
C PHE A 326 -18.03 -4.67 3.49
N ASP A 327 -18.68 -4.17 2.43
CA ASP A 327 -18.73 -2.74 2.12
C ASP A 327 -19.49 -1.94 3.18
N GLU A 328 -20.57 -2.48 3.76
CA GLU A 328 -21.29 -1.82 4.84
C GLU A 328 -20.46 -1.72 6.12
N GLN A 329 -19.67 -2.77 6.43
CA GLN A 329 -18.76 -2.75 7.56
C GLN A 329 -17.60 -1.79 7.29
N PHE A 330 -16.97 -1.89 6.12
CA PHE A 330 -15.83 -1.06 5.73
C PHE A 330 -16.17 0.43 5.69
N ALA A 331 -17.38 0.79 5.27
CA ALA A 331 -17.84 2.19 5.28
C ALA A 331 -17.78 2.84 6.67
N LYS A 332 -17.89 2.07 7.76
CA LYS A 332 -17.71 2.59 9.13
C LYS A 332 -16.25 2.93 9.43
N LEU A 333 -15.31 2.17 8.87
CA LEU A 333 -13.88 2.41 8.99
C LEU A 333 -13.42 3.59 8.13
N THR A 334 -14.04 3.78 6.96
CA THR A 334 -13.78 4.93 6.08
C THR A 334 -13.89 6.27 6.83
N ASP A 335 -14.84 6.39 7.77
CA ASP A 335 -15.11 7.59 8.57
C ASP A 335 -14.40 7.59 9.95
N LEU A 336 -13.29 6.85 10.11
CA LEU A 336 -12.53 6.81 11.36
C LEU A 336 -12.03 8.21 11.79
N ASP A 337 -11.68 9.05 10.84
CA ASP A 337 -11.27 10.45 11.08
C ASP A 337 -12.37 11.25 11.82
N ASP A 338 -13.64 11.09 11.43
CA ASP A 338 -14.78 11.76 12.05
C ASP A 338 -15.02 11.27 13.50
N LEU A 339 -14.70 10.00 13.79
CA LEU A 339 -14.75 9.46 15.14
C LEU A 339 -13.68 10.08 16.02
N LEU A 340 -12.46 10.20 15.49
CA LEU A 340 -11.30 10.76 16.20
C LEU A 340 -11.42 12.28 16.41
N ALA A 341 -12.05 13.00 15.48
CA ALA A 341 -12.24 14.45 15.56
C ALA A 341 -13.04 14.90 16.80
N ARG A 342 -13.80 13.98 17.42
CA ARG A 342 -14.56 14.26 18.66
C ARG A 342 -13.67 14.56 19.87
N TYR A 343 -12.39 14.20 19.81
CA TYR A 343 -11.40 14.44 20.87
C TYR A 343 -10.52 15.66 20.58
N CYS A 344 -10.69 16.30 19.42
CA CYS A 344 -10.02 17.54 19.07
C CYS A 344 -10.70 18.75 19.71
N THR A 345 -9.92 19.80 19.96
CA THR A 345 -10.40 21.14 20.33
C THR A 345 -11.17 21.77 19.17
N ASP A 346 -11.89 22.87 19.43
CA ASP A 346 -12.56 23.62 18.37
C ASP A 346 -11.52 24.13 17.36
N GLY A 347 -11.64 23.69 16.11
CA GLY A 347 -10.67 23.98 15.04
C GLY A 347 -9.49 23.00 14.96
N GLY A 348 -9.40 22.01 15.85
CA GLY A 348 -8.43 20.93 15.75
C GLY A 348 -8.72 19.99 14.57
N VAL A 349 -7.68 19.35 14.06
CA VAL A 349 -7.74 18.58 12.81
C VAL A 349 -7.38 17.10 13.01
N VAL A 350 -7.97 16.24 12.19
CA VAL A 350 -7.51 14.85 12.06
C VAL A 350 -6.90 14.69 10.68
N ALA A 351 -5.66 14.22 10.63
CA ALA A 351 -4.93 13.95 9.40
C ALA A 351 -4.62 12.46 9.33
N ASN A 352 -5.12 11.79 8.30
CA ASN A 352 -4.89 10.37 8.06
C ASN A 352 -4.21 10.18 6.70
N THR A 353 -3.23 9.29 6.66
CA THR A 353 -2.52 8.92 5.43
C THR A 353 -2.10 7.45 5.48
N ASN A 354 -1.67 6.90 4.35
CA ASN A 354 -1.00 5.61 4.31
C ASN A 354 0.39 5.67 5.00
N ASP A 355 0.89 4.52 5.47
CA ASP A 355 2.21 4.35 6.09
C ASP A 355 3.38 4.70 5.15
N GLY A 356 3.25 4.43 3.86
CA GLY A 356 4.21 4.81 2.82
C GLY A 356 4.42 6.33 2.72
N PRO A 357 3.38 7.14 2.42
CA PRO A 357 3.48 8.60 2.45
C PRO A 357 3.91 9.16 3.81
N MET A 358 3.55 8.52 4.93
CA MET A 358 4.06 8.92 6.25
C MET A 358 5.58 8.73 6.37
N ALA A 359 6.12 7.63 5.84
CA ALA A 359 7.56 7.41 5.77
C ALA A 359 8.25 8.46 4.87
N ALA A 360 7.67 8.77 3.71
CA ALA A 360 8.16 9.83 2.83
C ALA A 360 8.13 11.21 3.50
N PHE A 361 7.06 11.52 4.23
CA PHE A 361 6.90 12.77 4.98
C PHE A 361 7.91 12.90 6.11
N THR A 362 8.11 11.82 6.87
CA THR A 362 9.12 11.79 7.94
C THR A 362 10.51 12.05 7.37
N ALA A 363 10.88 11.35 6.28
CA ALA A 363 12.14 11.59 5.60
C ALA A 363 12.26 13.03 5.07
N ALA A 364 11.20 13.60 4.49
CA ALA A 364 11.19 14.97 3.99
C ALA A 364 11.41 16.00 5.11
N VAL A 365 10.75 15.83 6.25
CA VAL A 365 10.90 16.72 7.42
C VAL A 365 12.30 16.59 8.03
N GLU A 366 12.84 15.38 8.15
CA GLU A 366 14.21 15.17 8.65
C GLU A 366 15.27 15.77 7.73
N LEU A 367 15.14 15.60 6.41
CA LEU A 367 16.03 16.22 5.43
C LEU A 367 15.93 17.75 5.47
N ALA A 368 14.72 18.30 5.62
CA ALA A 368 14.50 19.74 5.78
C ALA A 368 15.10 20.30 7.07
N ALA A 369 15.17 19.49 8.14
CA ALA A 369 15.81 19.86 9.41
C ALA A 369 17.35 19.85 9.34
N MET A 370 17.95 19.31 8.27
CA MET A 370 19.40 19.22 8.07
C MET A 370 19.88 20.05 6.86
N PRO A 371 19.73 21.40 6.86
CA PRO A 371 19.98 22.24 5.69
C PRO A 371 21.44 22.26 5.22
N ASP A 372 22.41 21.97 6.11
CA ASP A 372 23.84 22.04 5.80
C ASP A 372 24.40 20.80 5.10
N ARG A 373 23.57 19.77 4.83
CA ARG A 373 23.99 18.57 4.10
C ARG A 373 23.84 18.77 2.58
N PRO A 374 24.75 18.23 1.74
CA PRO A 374 24.64 18.29 0.28
C PRO A 374 23.34 17.68 -0.28
N THR A 375 22.74 16.75 0.47
CA THR A 375 21.44 16.12 0.24
C THR A 375 20.34 16.64 1.19
N GLY A 376 20.57 17.76 1.88
CA GLY A 376 19.72 18.33 2.93
C GLY A 376 18.54 19.14 2.42
N GLY A 377 18.17 20.22 3.12
CA GLY A 377 16.93 20.97 2.90
C GLY A 377 16.65 21.49 1.47
N GLY A 378 17.67 21.61 0.62
CA GLY A 378 17.49 21.88 -0.81
C GLY A 378 16.91 20.70 -1.60
N ALA A 379 17.25 19.46 -1.24
CA ALA A 379 16.75 18.24 -1.89
C ALA A 379 15.29 17.96 -1.49
N ALA A 380 14.92 18.15 -0.22
CA ALA A 380 13.55 17.97 0.25
C ALA A 380 12.56 18.92 -0.43
N ALA A 381 13.02 20.11 -0.84
CA ALA A 381 12.21 21.09 -1.55
C ALA A 381 11.85 20.66 -2.99
N HIS A 382 12.42 19.56 -3.50
CA HIS A 382 12.01 18.94 -4.77
C HIS A 382 11.03 17.77 -4.59
N GLY A 383 10.62 17.50 -3.36
CA GLY A 383 9.82 16.33 -3.00
C GLY A 383 10.69 15.14 -2.61
N VAL A 384 10.06 14.18 -1.94
CA VAL A 384 10.68 12.94 -1.48
C VAL A 384 9.79 11.78 -1.88
N PHE A 385 10.40 10.81 -2.55
CA PHE A 385 9.81 9.50 -2.79
C PHE A 385 10.54 8.50 -1.90
N ALA A 386 9.80 7.71 -1.12
CA ALA A 386 10.37 6.77 -0.18
C ALA A 386 9.82 5.36 -0.41
N HIS A 387 10.70 4.38 -0.21
CA HIS A 387 10.35 2.97 -0.08
C HIS A 387 10.54 2.55 1.37
N SER A 388 9.53 1.92 1.96
CA SER A 388 9.63 1.26 3.26
C SER A 388 9.67 -0.25 3.06
N LEU A 389 10.78 -0.88 3.45
CA LEU A 389 10.96 -2.33 3.34
C LEU A 389 10.55 -3.00 4.66
N GLY A 390 9.40 -3.67 4.67
CA GLY A 390 8.92 -4.51 5.77
C GLY A 390 8.56 -5.92 5.29
N THR A 391 7.54 -6.53 5.91
CA THR A 391 6.93 -7.79 5.41
C THR A 391 6.55 -7.68 3.93
N ASP A 392 6.10 -6.49 3.53
CA ASP A 392 5.84 -6.07 2.16
C ASP A 392 6.54 -4.73 1.90
N LEU A 393 6.55 -4.26 0.66
CA LEU A 393 7.12 -2.97 0.27
C LEU A 393 6.04 -1.87 0.37
N GLY A 394 6.21 -0.90 1.27
CA GLY A 394 5.42 0.34 1.27
C GLY A 394 6.08 1.42 0.40
N THR A 395 5.29 2.37 -0.10
CA THR A 395 5.81 3.45 -0.94
C THR A 395 5.06 4.75 -0.70
N GLY A 396 5.78 5.87 -0.68
CA GLY A 396 5.21 7.18 -0.41
C GLY A 396 5.81 8.28 -1.28
N LEU A 397 5.01 9.31 -1.55
CA LEU A 397 5.42 10.52 -2.25
C LEU A 397 4.95 11.75 -1.46
N VAL A 398 5.89 12.66 -1.22
CA VAL A 398 5.64 14.01 -0.71
C VAL A 398 6.23 15.00 -1.70
N LEU A 399 5.47 16.01 -2.08
CA LEU A 399 5.90 17.04 -3.02
C LEU A 399 6.73 18.14 -2.30
N GLY A 400 7.39 19.01 -3.06
CA GLY A 400 8.30 20.05 -2.53
C GLY A 400 7.64 21.10 -1.63
N ASP A 401 6.32 21.22 -1.70
CA ASP A 401 5.48 22.04 -0.84
C ASP A 401 4.95 21.30 0.40
N GLY A 402 5.32 20.04 0.58
CA GLY A 402 4.87 19.17 1.66
C GLY A 402 3.52 18.49 1.39
N THR A 403 2.92 18.68 0.21
CA THR A 403 1.66 18.04 -0.17
C THR A 403 1.85 16.55 -0.40
N ILE A 404 0.96 15.71 0.13
CA ILE A 404 0.83 14.29 -0.23
C ILE A 404 -0.22 14.21 -1.35
N PRO A 405 0.11 13.65 -2.53
CA PRO A 405 -0.88 13.51 -3.60
C PRO A 405 -2.01 12.55 -3.23
N GLU A 406 -3.24 12.93 -3.57
CA GLU A 406 -4.47 12.16 -3.33
C GLU A 406 -4.64 11.02 -4.36
N ILE A 407 -3.68 10.09 -4.39
CA ILE A 407 -3.62 8.92 -5.27
C ILE A 407 -3.32 7.65 -4.45
N PRO A 408 -3.59 6.43 -4.97
CA PRO A 408 -3.31 5.21 -4.22
C PRO A 408 -1.82 4.95 -3.99
N LEU A 409 -0.99 5.14 -5.02
CA LEU A 409 0.45 4.85 -5.01
C LEU A 409 0.80 3.43 -4.53
N GLU A 410 0.01 2.42 -4.90
CA GLU A 410 0.21 1.01 -4.52
C GLU A 410 1.30 0.34 -5.38
N VAL A 411 2.53 0.84 -5.28
CA VAL A 411 3.67 0.45 -6.14
C VAL A 411 4.03 -1.03 -6.01
N TYR A 412 3.83 -1.61 -4.83
CA TYR A 412 4.02 -3.05 -4.60
C TYR A 412 3.10 -3.94 -5.46
N ASN A 413 1.94 -3.41 -5.85
CA ASN A 413 1.02 -4.13 -6.74
C ASN A 413 1.41 -4.01 -8.20
N LEU A 414 2.36 -3.15 -8.59
CA LEU A 414 2.78 -3.01 -9.99
C LEU A 414 3.22 -4.35 -10.56
N VAL A 415 2.65 -4.70 -11.71
CA VAL A 415 3.12 -5.81 -12.52
C VAL A 415 4.42 -5.40 -13.17
N ILE A 416 5.50 -6.08 -12.80
CA ILE A 416 6.81 -5.90 -13.42
C ILE A 416 7.17 -7.06 -14.35
N ASP A 417 6.61 -8.25 -14.16
CA ASP A 417 6.94 -9.44 -14.96
C ASP A 417 5.77 -9.95 -15.81
N LEU A 418 5.97 -9.99 -17.13
CA LEU A 418 5.04 -10.55 -18.11
C LEU A 418 5.38 -11.99 -18.53
N GLY A 419 6.53 -12.51 -18.09
CA GLY A 419 7.02 -13.86 -18.34
C GLY A 419 6.71 -14.81 -17.18
N SER A 420 7.69 -15.66 -16.84
CA SER A 420 7.58 -16.68 -15.77
C SER A 420 6.29 -17.52 -15.81
N LEU A 421 5.81 -17.81 -17.02
CA LEU A 421 4.53 -18.50 -17.27
C LEU A 421 4.34 -19.82 -16.50
N PRO A 422 5.37 -20.70 -16.34
CA PRO A 422 5.21 -21.94 -15.59
C PRO A 422 4.78 -21.76 -14.13
N TYR A 423 5.02 -20.58 -13.55
CA TYR A 423 4.72 -20.26 -12.16
C TYR A 423 3.42 -19.45 -12.00
N ARG A 424 2.77 -19.11 -13.10
CA ARG A 424 1.55 -18.29 -13.12
C ARG A 424 0.35 -19.02 -12.54
N ASP A 425 0.24 -20.30 -12.86
CA ASP A 425 -0.94 -21.11 -12.55
C ASP A 425 -0.77 -21.86 -11.20
N LEU A 426 0.36 -21.66 -10.52
CA LEU A 426 0.56 -22.16 -9.16
C LEU A 426 -0.28 -21.35 -8.15
N PRO A 427 -0.87 -21.99 -7.12
CA PRO A 427 -1.55 -21.29 -6.04
C PRO A 427 -0.69 -20.19 -5.42
N ALA A 428 -1.29 -19.06 -5.05
CA ALA A 428 -0.54 -17.93 -4.48
C ALA A 428 0.21 -18.28 -3.18
N THR A 429 -0.22 -19.34 -2.48
CA THR A 429 0.44 -19.91 -1.30
C THR A 429 1.76 -20.61 -1.63
N ASP A 430 1.94 -21.11 -2.85
CA ASP A 430 3.21 -21.72 -3.28
C ASP A 430 4.29 -20.63 -3.38
N VAL A 431 5.44 -20.84 -2.76
CA VAL A 431 6.58 -19.89 -2.74
C VAL A 431 7.05 -19.54 -4.15
N ARG A 432 6.94 -20.46 -5.11
CA ARG A 432 7.39 -20.26 -6.50
C ARG A 432 6.41 -19.43 -7.32
N SER A 433 5.13 -19.37 -6.90
CA SER A 433 4.07 -18.70 -7.64
C SER A 433 4.39 -17.23 -7.89
N ILE A 434 3.93 -16.71 -9.02
CA ILE A 434 3.99 -15.27 -9.33
C ILE A 434 2.65 -14.58 -9.10
N ALA A 435 1.64 -15.29 -8.58
CA ALA A 435 0.36 -14.71 -8.22
C ALA A 435 0.47 -13.93 -6.91
N ASN A 436 -0.01 -12.69 -6.92
CA ASN A 436 -0.13 -11.86 -5.74
C ASN A 436 -1.07 -12.55 -4.72
N THR A 437 -0.64 -12.64 -3.47
CA THR A 437 -1.39 -13.32 -2.40
C THR A 437 -2.73 -12.66 -2.07
N ASN A 438 -2.87 -11.36 -2.36
CA ASN A 438 -4.07 -10.59 -2.04
C ASN A 438 -5.02 -10.50 -3.22
N THR A 439 -4.50 -10.16 -4.40
CA THR A 439 -5.30 -9.85 -5.58
C THR A 439 -5.36 -11.00 -6.59
N GLY A 440 -4.41 -11.94 -6.54
CA GLY A 440 -4.23 -12.99 -7.55
C GLY A 440 -3.62 -12.49 -8.86
N VAL A 441 -3.32 -11.19 -8.98
CA VAL A 441 -2.67 -10.63 -10.17
C VAL A 441 -1.25 -11.19 -10.28
N THR A 442 -0.86 -11.63 -11.48
CA THR A 442 0.41 -12.34 -11.69
C THR A 442 1.52 -11.41 -12.15
N GLY A 443 2.72 -11.60 -11.62
CA GLY A 443 3.90 -10.82 -12.00
C GLY A 443 4.08 -9.50 -11.22
N THR A 444 3.34 -9.31 -10.13
CA THR A 444 3.44 -8.10 -9.29
C THR A 444 4.73 -8.07 -8.48
N LEU A 445 5.28 -6.89 -8.22
CA LEU A 445 6.51 -6.68 -7.43
C LEU A 445 6.52 -7.42 -6.09
N GLN A 446 5.37 -7.59 -5.42
CA GLN A 446 5.22 -8.45 -4.23
C GLN A 446 6.03 -9.75 -4.32
N ARG A 447 5.99 -10.42 -5.49
CA ARG A 447 6.57 -11.76 -5.68
C ARG A 447 8.05 -11.73 -6.08
N TYR A 448 8.64 -10.54 -6.20
CA TYR A 448 10.02 -10.33 -6.65
C TYR A 448 10.84 -9.47 -5.68
N ALA A 449 10.20 -8.78 -4.73
CA ALA A 449 10.86 -8.01 -3.69
C ALA A 449 10.49 -8.50 -2.27
N SER A 450 11.14 -7.91 -1.26
CA SER A 450 10.99 -8.29 0.16
C SER A 450 11.30 -9.79 0.40
N GLN A 451 10.79 -10.35 1.49
CA GLN A 451 10.95 -11.74 1.91
C GLN A 451 10.44 -12.73 0.84
N THR A 452 9.28 -12.45 0.22
CA THR A 452 8.67 -13.36 -0.75
C THR A 452 9.51 -13.46 -2.02
N GLY A 453 10.04 -12.33 -2.51
CA GLY A 453 11.01 -12.32 -3.61
C GLY A 453 12.25 -13.16 -3.29
N ALA A 454 12.84 -12.98 -2.10
CA ALA A 454 14.01 -13.74 -1.69
C ALA A 454 13.75 -15.25 -1.63
N PHE A 455 12.64 -15.67 -1.03
CA PHE A 455 12.26 -17.09 -0.92
C PHE A 455 11.99 -17.70 -2.28
N ARG A 456 11.27 -16.97 -3.14
CA ARG A 456 10.99 -17.41 -4.51
C ARG A 456 12.29 -17.62 -5.28
N THR A 457 13.18 -16.63 -5.29
CA THR A 457 14.42 -16.73 -6.05
C THR A 457 15.28 -17.89 -5.53
N ALA A 458 15.43 -18.04 -4.21
CA ALA A 458 16.15 -19.18 -3.63
C ALA A 458 15.56 -20.53 -4.09
N GLN A 459 14.23 -20.69 -4.08
CA GLN A 459 13.57 -21.93 -4.54
C GLN A 459 13.74 -22.22 -6.03
N LEU A 460 13.96 -21.19 -6.85
CA LEU A 460 14.14 -21.37 -8.30
C LEU A 460 15.60 -21.62 -8.67
N THR A 461 16.56 -21.02 -7.96
CA THR A 461 17.98 -21.07 -8.34
C THR A 461 18.78 -22.11 -7.55
N PHE A 462 18.54 -22.26 -6.24
CA PHE A 462 19.38 -23.11 -5.39
C PHE A 462 19.37 -24.59 -5.77
N PRO A 463 18.27 -25.22 -6.23
CA PRO A 463 18.31 -26.62 -6.64
C PRO A 463 19.36 -26.92 -7.73
N ALA A 464 19.65 -25.95 -8.60
CA ALA A 464 20.65 -26.09 -9.66
C ALA A 464 22.02 -25.50 -9.26
N GLU A 465 22.03 -24.34 -8.60
CA GLU A 465 23.25 -23.56 -8.38
C GLU A 465 23.90 -23.81 -7.01
N CYS A 466 23.10 -24.11 -5.99
CA CYS A 466 23.54 -24.30 -4.60
C CYS A 466 22.76 -25.41 -3.88
N PRO A 467 22.86 -26.66 -4.36
CA PRO A 467 22.05 -27.77 -3.86
C PRO A 467 22.27 -28.04 -2.37
N THR A 468 23.48 -27.84 -1.85
CA THR A 468 23.78 -28.01 -0.41
C THR A 468 23.04 -27.01 0.47
N LEU A 469 22.88 -25.76 0.01
CA LEU A 469 22.05 -24.78 0.72
C LEU A 469 20.57 -25.17 0.66
N MET A 470 20.11 -25.70 -0.46
CA MET A 470 18.74 -26.19 -0.58
C MET A 470 18.48 -27.34 0.40
N ASP A 471 19.40 -28.29 0.52
CA ASP A 471 19.32 -29.40 1.49
C ASP A 471 19.25 -28.87 2.93
N GLU A 472 20.06 -27.87 3.28
CA GLU A 472 20.05 -27.24 4.60
C GLU A 472 18.73 -26.51 4.88
N ILE A 473 18.16 -25.86 3.87
CA ILE A 473 16.87 -25.16 3.95
C ILE A 473 15.74 -26.14 4.26
N GLU A 474 15.73 -27.31 3.59
CA GLU A 474 14.75 -28.36 3.84
C GLU A 474 14.94 -29.01 5.22
N GLN A 475 16.19 -29.34 5.59
CA GLN A 475 16.50 -29.96 6.89
C GLN A 475 16.19 -29.06 8.08
N SER A 476 16.37 -27.75 7.92
CA SER A 476 16.05 -26.74 8.95
C SER A 476 14.56 -26.43 9.04
N GLY A 477 13.73 -26.97 8.14
CA GLY A 477 12.29 -26.74 8.12
C GLY A 477 11.88 -25.34 7.69
N TYR A 478 12.75 -24.59 7.00
CA TYR A 478 12.41 -23.27 6.46
C TYR A 478 11.35 -23.35 5.37
N VAL A 479 11.31 -24.47 4.64
CA VAL A 479 10.30 -24.77 3.62
C VAL A 479 9.78 -26.18 3.79
N HIS A 480 8.54 -26.42 3.41
CA HIS A 480 8.01 -27.77 3.30
C HIS A 480 7.10 -27.92 2.09
N THR A 481 7.06 -29.13 1.57
CA THR A 481 6.02 -29.54 0.64
C THR A 481 4.76 -29.86 1.43
N THR A 482 3.63 -29.28 1.03
CA THR A 482 2.29 -29.67 1.51
C THR A 482 1.34 -29.83 0.32
N THR A 483 0.10 -30.21 0.60
CA THR A 483 -0.98 -30.33 -0.39
C THR A 483 -2.09 -29.34 -0.05
N THR A 484 -2.61 -28.62 -1.05
CA THR A 484 -3.76 -27.73 -0.89
C THR A 484 -5.05 -28.53 -0.68
N ALA A 485 -6.16 -27.82 -0.42
CA ALA A 485 -7.49 -28.44 -0.34
C ALA A 485 -7.92 -29.08 -1.67
N ASP A 486 -7.33 -28.65 -2.79
CA ASP A 486 -7.62 -29.12 -4.15
C ASP A 486 -6.64 -30.22 -4.61
N ASP A 487 -5.99 -30.90 -3.65
CA ASP A 487 -4.99 -31.96 -3.89
C ASP A 487 -3.75 -31.50 -4.70
N GLU A 488 -3.46 -30.19 -4.74
CA GLU A 488 -2.28 -29.66 -5.42
C GLU A 488 -1.05 -29.62 -4.51
N ARG A 489 0.06 -30.17 -4.98
CA ARG A 489 1.33 -30.16 -4.25
C ARG A 489 1.98 -28.78 -4.34
N VAL A 490 2.16 -28.12 -3.19
CA VAL A 490 2.74 -26.77 -3.07
C VAL A 490 3.94 -26.74 -2.13
N VAL A 491 4.87 -25.81 -2.38
CA VAL A 491 6.00 -25.51 -1.49
C VAL A 491 5.68 -24.26 -0.69
N VAL A 492 5.73 -24.32 0.64
CA VAL A 492 5.35 -23.20 1.51
C VAL A 492 6.39 -22.95 2.60
N VAL A 493 6.47 -21.70 3.09
CA VAL A 493 7.20 -21.35 4.31
C VAL A 493 6.22 -21.51 5.50
N PRO A 494 6.51 -22.34 6.51
CA PRO A 494 5.58 -22.57 7.62
C PRO A 494 5.29 -21.29 8.43
N GLU A 495 4.01 -21.07 8.73
CA GLU A 495 3.54 -20.03 9.66
C GLU A 495 3.15 -20.58 11.04
N ALA A 496 3.00 -21.91 11.16
CA ALA A 496 2.61 -22.61 12.38
C ALA A 496 3.35 -23.96 12.51
N PRO A 497 3.65 -24.44 13.74
CA PRO A 497 3.40 -23.80 15.05
C PRO A 497 4.30 -22.59 15.33
N HIS A 498 5.36 -22.39 14.53
CA HIS A 498 6.24 -21.24 14.56
C HIS A 498 6.31 -20.62 13.16
N ASP A 499 6.28 -19.29 13.08
CA ASP A 499 6.44 -18.55 11.83
C ASP A 499 7.92 -18.51 11.43
N MET A 500 8.25 -19.22 10.35
CA MET A 500 9.63 -19.38 9.88
C MET A 500 10.08 -18.28 8.93
N ARG A 501 9.21 -17.36 8.49
CA ARG A 501 9.55 -16.36 7.46
C ARG A 501 10.73 -15.48 7.88
N LYS A 502 10.70 -14.94 9.11
CA LYS A 502 11.79 -14.10 9.62
C LYS A 502 13.11 -14.87 9.75
N ALA A 503 13.05 -16.10 10.27
CA ALA A 503 14.23 -16.96 10.43
C ALA A 503 14.84 -17.35 9.07
N TYR A 504 13.98 -17.69 8.10
CA TYR A 504 14.44 -18.04 6.76
C TYR A 504 15.07 -16.86 6.03
N LEU A 505 14.49 -15.66 6.12
CA LEU A 505 15.10 -14.46 5.53
C LEU A 505 16.45 -14.16 6.17
N ALA A 506 16.56 -14.22 7.50
CA ALA A 506 17.81 -14.01 8.22
C ALA A 506 18.89 -15.01 7.78
N PHE A 507 18.53 -16.28 7.61
CA PHE A 507 19.41 -17.31 7.08
C PHE A 507 19.90 -16.95 5.66
N LEU A 508 19.00 -16.57 4.75
CA LEU A 508 19.40 -16.18 3.39
C LEU A 508 20.35 -14.97 3.40
N MET A 509 20.10 -13.98 4.25
CA MET A 509 20.97 -12.80 4.41
C MET A 509 22.36 -13.20 4.90
N GLU A 510 22.45 -14.06 5.91
CA GLU A 510 23.73 -14.58 6.42
C GLU A 510 24.49 -15.34 5.32
N GLN A 511 23.81 -16.21 4.57
CA GLN A 511 24.46 -16.93 3.48
C GLN A 511 24.92 -16.00 2.35
N ALA A 512 24.22 -14.90 2.09
CA ALA A 512 24.60 -13.92 1.07
C ALA A 512 25.90 -13.17 1.40
N GLU A 513 26.29 -13.07 2.66
CA GLU A 513 27.59 -12.51 3.07
C GLU A 513 28.76 -13.45 2.77
N HIS A 514 28.48 -14.73 2.52
CA HIS A 514 29.49 -15.78 2.42
C HIS A 514 29.50 -16.52 1.08
N GLN A 515 28.38 -16.54 0.37
CA GLN A 515 28.18 -17.36 -0.83
C GLN A 515 27.58 -16.54 -1.98
N GLU A 516 28.21 -16.64 -3.15
CA GLU A 516 27.82 -15.88 -4.34
C GLU A 516 26.40 -16.21 -4.83
N CYS A 517 25.98 -17.48 -4.78
CA CYS A 517 24.62 -17.88 -5.18
C CYS A 517 23.54 -17.30 -4.26
N ALA A 518 23.82 -17.16 -2.96
CA ALA A 518 22.90 -16.52 -2.03
C ALA A 518 22.92 -15.00 -2.20
N ALA A 519 24.07 -14.40 -2.52
CA ALA A 519 24.14 -12.98 -2.87
C ALA A 519 23.30 -12.66 -4.13
N GLU A 520 23.26 -13.57 -5.10
CA GLU A 520 22.47 -13.39 -6.32
C GLU A 520 20.97 -13.27 -6.07
N VAL A 521 20.45 -13.90 -5.00
CA VAL A 521 19.05 -13.72 -4.56
C VAL A 521 18.74 -12.25 -4.33
N PHE A 522 19.61 -11.54 -3.61
CA PHE A 522 19.41 -10.13 -3.28
C PHE A 522 19.74 -9.21 -4.46
N ARG A 523 20.61 -9.62 -5.40
CA ARG A 523 20.79 -8.88 -6.66
C ARG A 523 19.53 -8.89 -7.50
N GLN A 524 18.83 -10.02 -7.59
CA GLN A 524 17.55 -10.10 -8.31
C GLN A 524 16.45 -9.29 -7.63
N VAL A 525 16.42 -9.26 -6.29
CA VAL A 525 15.53 -8.35 -5.53
C VAL A 525 15.85 -6.89 -5.87
N GLY A 526 17.14 -6.52 -5.92
CA GLY A 526 17.57 -5.18 -6.31
C GLY A 526 17.19 -4.82 -7.75
N GLU A 527 17.33 -5.74 -8.71
CA GLU A 527 16.87 -5.53 -10.09
C GLU A 527 15.36 -5.29 -10.12
N ALA A 528 14.56 -6.09 -9.42
CA ALA A 528 13.11 -5.92 -9.38
C ALA A 528 12.69 -4.54 -8.83
N ILE A 529 13.35 -4.06 -7.78
CA ILE A 529 13.13 -2.71 -7.24
C ILE A 529 13.52 -1.65 -8.28
N ALA A 530 14.66 -1.79 -8.95
CA ALA A 530 15.09 -0.85 -9.99
C ALA A 530 14.11 -0.80 -11.19
N ARG A 531 13.60 -1.96 -11.63
CA ARG A 531 12.58 -2.04 -12.69
C ARG A 531 11.28 -1.37 -12.27
N THR A 532 10.88 -1.56 -11.02
CA THR A 532 9.70 -0.89 -10.46
C THR A 532 9.87 0.63 -10.43
N TRP A 533 11.07 1.12 -10.10
CA TRP A 533 11.34 2.56 -10.14
C TRP A 533 11.14 3.12 -11.55
N VAL A 534 11.65 2.45 -12.59
CA VAL A 534 11.44 2.87 -13.99
C VAL A 534 9.94 2.98 -14.31
N GLU A 535 9.14 2.01 -13.88
CA GLU A 535 7.69 2.05 -14.06
C GLU A 535 7.02 3.19 -13.29
N THR A 536 7.44 3.40 -12.05
CA THR A 536 6.86 4.42 -11.17
C THR A 536 7.18 5.83 -11.68
N GLU A 537 8.43 6.08 -12.06
CA GLU A 537 8.89 7.36 -12.62
C GLU A 537 8.18 7.72 -13.92
N ARG A 538 7.84 6.72 -14.75
CA ARG A 538 7.11 6.96 -15.99
C ARG A 538 5.65 7.32 -15.75
N ILE A 539 5.02 6.72 -14.75
CA ILE A 539 3.60 6.91 -14.45
C ILE A 539 3.35 8.28 -13.79
N LEU A 540 4.19 8.65 -12.82
CA LEU A 540 4.19 9.95 -12.12
C LEU A 540 4.71 11.08 -13.03
#